data_AF-A0AAV6YT77-F1
#
_entry.id   AF-A0AAV6YT77-F1
#
_cell.length_a   1.000
_cell.length_b   1.000
_cell.length_c   1.000
_cell.angle_alpha   90.00
_cell.angle_beta   90.00
_cell.angle_gamma   90.00
#
_symmetry.space_group_name_H-M   'P 1'
#
loop_
_entity.id
_entity.type
_entity.pdbx_description
1 polymer ?
#
loop_
_entity_poly.entity_id
_entity_poly.type
_entity_poly.pdbx_seq_one_letter_code
_entity_poly.pdbx_strand_id
1 'polypeptide(L)'
;MSHRCTAHYITESNQSFCDILSPVLLRYKNIWNVDIHLRPGNLGAIMTKTGNSPPALVPKRGAYMGRDLRRLAKFYQVPVREPSDVFHVMLKKGSFSAMRFVTAVQMSHPEFVESVSRELWMRIWSEDKDITEPESLLEAAEKAGIPEDLAKKLLSSITSPEVKNKLKENTEKALEYGVFGMPSIVAHINDKPELFFGSDRFELLAHLLGQYLTIRLLLLYVAL
;
A
#
# COMPACT_ATOMS: atom_id res chain seq x y z
N MET A 1 -18.18 -18.51 -18.26
CA MET A 1 -16.94 -17.75 -17.98
C MET A 1 -16.99 -17.34 -16.52
N SER A 2 -16.10 -17.85 -15.67
CA SER A 2 -16.05 -17.46 -14.25
C SER A 2 -15.77 -15.95 -14.16
N HIS A 3 -16.64 -15.20 -13.48
CA HIS A 3 -16.42 -13.77 -13.27
C HIS A 3 -15.14 -13.59 -12.46
N ARG A 4 -14.23 -12.74 -12.95
CA ARG A 4 -12.97 -12.45 -12.27
C ARG A 4 -13.29 -11.68 -10.98
N CYS A 5 -12.79 -12.15 -9.84
CA CYS A 5 -13.03 -11.47 -8.56
C CYS A 5 -12.28 -10.13 -8.55
N THR A 6 -12.89 -9.06 -8.07
CA THR A 6 -12.21 -7.76 -7.91
C THR A 6 -11.72 -7.60 -6.48
N ALA A 7 -10.45 -7.27 -6.28
CA ALA A 7 -9.88 -6.94 -4.97
C ALA A 7 -9.38 -5.49 -4.97
N HIS A 8 -9.91 -4.69 -4.05
CA HIS A 8 -9.39 -3.36 -3.76
C HIS A 8 -8.42 -3.44 -2.60
N TYR A 9 -7.16 -3.12 -2.89
CA TYR A 9 -6.13 -3.10 -1.88
C TYR A 9 -5.83 -1.65 -1.48
N ILE A 10 -6.15 -1.31 -0.22
CA ILE A 10 -6.01 0.04 0.28
C ILE A 10 -4.54 0.27 0.67
N THR A 11 -3.87 1.18 -0.04
CA THR A 11 -2.44 1.46 0.12
C THR A 11 -2.19 2.71 0.95
N GLU A 12 -1.09 2.69 1.70
CA GLU A 12 -0.53 3.84 2.41
C GLU A 12 0.99 3.69 2.45
N SER A 13 1.70 4.67 1.89
CA SER A 13 3.15 4.56 1.59
C SER A 13 4.04 4.66 2.82
N ASN A 14 3.49 5.06 3.97
CA ASN A 14 4.22 5.23 5.22
C ASN A 14 3.94 4.11 6.24
N GLN A 15 3.41 2.98 5.80
CA GLN A 15 3.07 1.87 6.68
C GLN A 15 3.76 0.57 6.25
N SER A 16 4.78 0.19 7.00
CA SER A 16 5.63 -1.00 6.76
C SER A 16 4.90 -2.32 6.51
N PHE A 17 3.70 -2.51 7.03
CA PHE A 17 2.91 -3.71 6.78
C PHE A 17 2.12 -3.64 5.46
N CYS A 18 1.68 -2.45 5.02
CA CYS A 18 1.16 -2.26 3.67
C CYS A 18 2.23 -2.58 2.62
N ASP A 19 3.43 -2.26 2.99
CA ASP A 19 4.62 -2.32 2.18
C ASP A 19 5.16 -3.73 1.97
N ILE A 20 4.97 -4.63 2.95
CA ILE A 20 5.18 -6.08 2.76
C ILE A 20 4.01 -6.70 1.97
N LEU A 21 2.78 -6.26 2.24
CA LEU A 21 1.57 -6.87 1.67
C LEU A 21 1.40 -6.56 0.17
N SER A 22 1.72 -5.34 -0.29
CA SER A 22 1.55 -4.97 -1.71
C SER A 22 2.34 -5.90 -2.65
N PRO A 23 3.67 -6.07 -2.47
CA PRO A 23 4.45 -6.96 -3.34
C PRO A 23 3.97 -8.40 -3.29
N VAL A 24 3.56 -8.90 -2.12
CA VAL A 24 3.10 -10.29 -1.96
C VAL A 24 1.77 -10.51 -2.66
N LEU A 25 0.79 -9.62 -2.48
CA LEU A 25 -0.50 -9.69 -3.17
C LEU A 25 -0.32 -9.66 -4.69
N LEU A 26 0.56 -8.76 -5.16
CA LEU A 26 0.82 -8.58 -6.59
C LEU A 26 1.53 -9.77 -7.23
N ARG A 27 2.26 -10.62 -6.49
CA ARG A 27 2.79 -11.90 -7.00
C ARG A 27 1.67 -12.85 -7.45
N TYR A 28 0.48 -12.74 -6.86
CA TYR A 28 -0.66 -13.58 -7.19
C TYR A 28 -1.58 -13.00 -8.27
N LYS A 29 -1.36 -11.76 -8.73
CA LYS A 29 -2.23 -11.08 -9.72
C LYS A 29 -2.37 -11.81 -11.06
N ASN A 30 -1.33 -12.58 -11.42
CA ASN A 30 -1.25 -13.35 -12.67
C ASN A 30 -1.56 -14.85 -12.46
N ILE A 31 -1.94 -15.25 -11.25
CA ILE A 31 -2.03 -16.66 -10.84
C ILE A 31 -3.43 -16.95 -10.33
N TRP A 32 -3.94 -16.10 -9.44
CA TRP A 32 -5.33 -16.14 -9.02
C TRP A 32 -6.21 -15.48 -10.07
N ASN A 33 -7.43 -15.98 -10.24
CA ASN A 33 -8.45 -15.33 -11.07
C ASN A 33 -9.02 -14.08 -10.39
N VAL A 34 -8.16 -13.09 -10.13
CA VAL A 34 -8.45 -11.86 -9.40
C VAL A 34 -7.94 -10.66 -10.19
N ASP A 35 -8.70 -9.57 -10.17
CA ASP A 35 -8.28 -8.26 -10.64
C ASP A 35 -7.96 -7.39 -9.42
N ILE A 36 -6.74 -6.88 -9.34
CA ILE A 36 -6.23 -6.20 -8.14
C ILE A 36 -6.06 -4.73 -8.44
N HIS A 37 -6.81 -3.88 -7.72
CA HIS A 37 -6.69 -2.44 -7.83
C HIS A 37 -6.11 -1.86 -6.55
N LEU A 38 -4.95 -1.21 -6.68
CA LEU A 38 -4.36 -0.41 -5.62
C LEU A 38 -5.17 0.88 -5.45
N ARG A 39 -5.62 1.16 -4.23
CA ARG A 39 -6.43 2.33 -3.87
C ARG A 39 -5.68 3.17 -2.83
N PRO A 40 -5.14 4.34 -3.17
CA PRO A 40 -4.51 5.20 -2.19
C PRO A 40 -5.57 5.69 -1.20
N GLY A 41 -5.34 5.43 0.08
CA GLY A 41 -6.16 5.91 1.18
C GLY A 41 -5.38 6.85 2.09
N ASN A 42 -6.05 7.40 3.10
CA ASN A 42 -5.40 8.18 4.15
C ASN A 42 -5.56 7.48 5.50
N LEU A 43 -4.47 6.86 5.99
CA LEU A 43 -4.52 6.12 7.25
C LEU A 43 -4.89 7.00 8.45
N GLY A 44 -4.35 8.22 8.53
CA GLY A 44 -4.67 9.16 9.62
C GLY A 44 -6.16 9.44 9.71
N ALA A 45 -6.81 9.76 8.59
CA ALA A 45 -8.24 10.02 8.52
C ALA A 45 -9.08 8.77 8.85
N ILE A 46 -8.66 7.58 8.41
CA ILE A 46 -9.32 6.31 8.77
C ILE A 46 -9.28 6.09 10.28
N MET A 47 -8.11 6.26 10.89
CA MET A 47 -7.93 6.05 12.33
C MET A 47 -8.76 7.04 13.15
N THR A 48 -8.75 8.32 12.75
CA THR A 48 -9.60 9.34 13.40
C THR A 48 -11.08 9.00 13.30
N LYS A 49 -11.59 8.64 12.11
CA LYS A 49 -13.03 8.36 11.90
C LYS A 49 -13.49 7.06 12.56
N THR A 50 -12.60 6.10 12.81
CA THR A 50 -12.92 4.81 13.44
C THR A 50 -12.55 4.72 14.92
N GLY A 51 -11.93 5.75 15.49
CA GLY A 51 -11.42 5.73 16.86
C GLY A 51 -10.24 4.78 17.06
N ASN A 52 -9.58 4.34 15.99
CA ASN A 52 -8.41 3.48 16.06
C ASN A 52 -7.15 4.29 16.43
N SER A 53 -6.14 3.64 16.98
CA SER A 53 -4.87 4.27 17.39
C SER A 53 -3.67 3.41 17.00
N PRO A 54 -2.48 4.01 16.75
CA PRO A 54 -1.34 3.24 16.27
C PRO A 54 -0.92 2.19 17.30
N PRO A 55 -0.82 0.90 16.93
CA PRO A 55 -0.52 -0.17 17.88
C PRO A 55 0.86 0.00 18.53
N ALA A 56 1.80 0.67 17.84
CA ALA A 56 3.13 0.96 18.33
C ALA A 56 3.16 1.91 19.54
N LEU A 57 2.07 2.64 19.83
CA LEU A 57 1.95 3.45 21.05
C LEU A 57 2.00 2.60 22.33
N VAL A 58 1.69 1.31 22.24
CA VAL A 58 1.91 0.35 23.33
C VAL A 58 3.34 -0.21 23.19
N PRO A 59 4.29 0.08 24.10
CA PRO A 59 5.71 -0.24 23.90
C PRO A 59 5.99 -1.72 23.61
N LYS A 60 5.28 -2.63 24.29
CA LYS A 60 5.41 -4.08 24.05
C LYS A 60 4.94 -4.49 22.65
N ARG A 61 3.89 -3.85 22.12
CA ARG A 61 3.41 -4.10 20.75
C ARG A 61 4.38 -3.53 19.73
N GLY A 62 4.89 -2.30 19.93
CA GLY A 62 5.92 -1.71 19.06
C GLY A 62 7.18 -2.57 18.96
N ALA A 63 7.69 -3.05 20.11
CA ALA A 63 8.86 -3.94 20.14
C ALA A 63 8.60 -5.29 19.44
N TYR A 64 7.37 -5.82 19.54
CA TYR A 64 6.98 -7.01 18.78
C TYR A 64 6.95 -6.72 17.28
N MET A 65 6.30 -5.63 16.86
CA MET A 65 6.15 -5.25 15.45
C MET A 65 7.51 -5.14 14.75
N GLY A 66 8.52 -4.51 15.35
CA GLY A 66 9.86 -4.44 14.75
C GLY A 66 10.51 -5.83 14.57
N ARG A 67 10.38 -6.74 15.56
CA ARG A 67 10.87 -8.12 15.40
C ARG A 67 10.12 -8.88 14.32
N ASP A 68 8.81 -8.68 14.26
CA ASP A 68 7.93 -9.37 13.32
C ASP A 68 8.15 -8.90 11.89
N LEU A 69 8.33 -7.59 11.68
CA LEU A 69 8.67 -7.01 10.39
C LEU A 69 9.92 -7.65 9.79
N ARG A 70 10.97 -7.87 10.61
CA ARG A 70 12.20 -8.57 10.18
C ARG A 70 11.97 -10.03 9.82
N ARG A 71 11.04 -10.72 10.50
CA ARG A 71 10.68 -12.11 10.16
C ARG A 71 9.91 -12.15 8.84
N LEU A 72 8.93 -11.27 8.69
CA LEU A 72 8.10 -11.17 7.49
C LEU A 72 8.93 -10.76 6.28
N ALA A 73 9.86 -9.82 6.42
CA ALA A 73 10.79 -9.43 5.36
C ALA A 73 11.59 -10.63 4.83
N LYS A 74 12.12 -11.48 5.74
CA LYS A 74 12.83 -12.71 5.36
C LYS A 74 11.89 -13.75 4.75
N PHE A 75 10.72 -13.97 5.34
CA PHE A 75 9.75 -14.96 4.89
C PHE A 75 9.21 -14.62 3.49
N TYR A 76 8.86 -13.37 3.27
CA TYR A 76 8.33 -12.88 2.00
C TYR A 76 9.41 -12.45 1.00
N GLN A 77 10.70 -12.45 1.38
CA GLN A 77 11.81 -11.99 0.53
C GLN A 77 11.58 -10.59 0.01
N VAL A 78 11.27 -9.68 0.93
CA VAL A 78 11.04 -8.27 0.67
C VAL A 78 12.20 -7.50 1.32
N PRO A 79 12.93 -6.62 0.59
CA PRO A 79 14.10 -5.92 1.10
C PRO A 79 13.73 -4.81 2.09
N VAL A 80 13.22 -5.19 3.27
CA VAL A 80 12.87 -4.23 4.32
C VAL A 80 14.09 -3.94 5.19
N ARG A 81 14.44 -2.66 5.29
CA ARG A 81 15.35 -2.07 6.26
C ARG A 81 14.59 -1.00 7.04
N GLU A 82 14.49 -1.19 8.35
CA GLU A 82 13.85 -0.20 9.23
C GLU A 82 14.58 1.16 9.13
N PRO A 83 13.83 2.27 8.98
CA PRO A 83 14.35 3.63 9.11
C PRO A 83 15.12 3.83 10.41
N SER A 84 16.08 4.75 10.42
CA SER A 84 16.81 5.12 11.64
C SER A 84 15.90 5.66 12.75
N ASP A 85 14.83 6.39 12.39
CA ASP A 85 13.77 6.84 13.30
C ASP A 85 12.37 6.42 12.80
N VAL A 86 12.03 5.16 13.06
CA VAL A 86 10.74 4.55 12.69
C VAL A 86 9.54 5.31 13.28
N PHE A 87 9.65 5.85 14.49
CA PHE A 87 8.55 6.57 15.14
C PHE A 87 8.29 7.91 14.44
N HIS A 88 9.36 8.65 14.12
CA HIS A 88 9.24 9.91 13.39
C HIS A 88 8.62 9.70 12.01
N VAL A 89 9.09 8.71 11.27
CA VAL A 89 8.55 8.34 9.95
C VAL A 89 7.05 8.03 10.05
N MET A 90 6.65 7.07 10.90
CA MET A 90 5.25 6.63 10.96
C MET A 90 4.28 7.67 11.53
N LEU A 91 4.70 8.48 12.52
CA LEU A 91 3.77 9.29 13.32
C LEU A 91 3.95 10.81 13.18
N LYS A 92 5.09 11.30 12.70
CA LYS A 92 5.37 12.74 12.63
C LYS A 92 5.49 13.26 11.20
N LYS A 93 6.21 12.52 10.35
CA LYS A 93 6.52 12.94 8.99
C LYS A 93 5.28 12.92 8.08
N GLY A 94 4.46 11.89 8.23
CA GLY A 94 3.26 11.70 7.43
C GLY A 94 3.57 11.37 5.96
N SER A 95 2.50 11.28 5.17
CA SER A 95 2.56 10.78 3.78
C SER A 95 1.57 11.47 2.85
N PHE A 96 0.98 12.59 3.28
CA PHE A 96 -0.06 13.27 2.51
C PHE A 96 0.38 13.63 1.09
N SER A 97 1.61 14.14 0.91
CA SER A 97 2.15 14.48 -0.41
C SER A 97 2.29 13.23 -1.29
N ALA A 98 2.86 12.16 -0.75
CA ALA A 98 2.99 10.88 -1.44
C ALA A 98 1.63 10.29 -1.84
N MET A 99 0.66 10.23 -0.92
CA MET A 99 -0.67 9.68 -1.21
C MET A 99 -1.45 10.51 -2.22
N ARG A 100 -1.27 11.84 -2.23
CA ARG A 100 -1.81 12.69 -3.30
C ARG A 100 -1.11 12.48 -4.63
N PHE A 101 0.20 12.27 -4.63
CA PHE A 101 0.96 11.95 -5.85
C PHE A 101 0.50 10.61 -6.45
N VAL A 102 0.38 9.56 -5.64
CA VAL A 102 -0.19 8.26 -6.07
C VAL A 102 -1.63 8.43 -6.57
N THR A 103 -2.42 9.30 -5.94
CA THR A 103 -3.79 9.61 -6.40
C THR A 103 -3.79 10.31 -7.77
N ALA A 104 -2.92 11.29 -7.99
CA ALA A 104 -2.77 11.96 -9.28
C ALA A 104 -2.37 10.96 -10.38
N VAL A 105 -1.43 10.07 -10.08
CA VAL A 105 -1.04 8.96 -10.96
C VAL A 105 -2.26 8.07 -11.24
N GLN A 106 -3.00 7.64 -10.21
CA GLN A 106 -4.19 6.79 -10.38
C GLN A 106 -5.26 7.42 -11.27
N MET A 107 -5.45 8.74 -11.21
CA MET A 107 -6.49 9.44 -11.98
C MET A 107 -6.22 9.48 -13.49
N SER A 108 -4.95 9.52 -13.90
CA SER A 108 -4.59 9.79 -15.31
C SER A 108 -3.75 8.67 -15.94
N HIS A 109 -2.95 7.97 -15.13
CA HIS A 109 -1.98 6.97 -15.55
C HIS A 109 -1.98 5.78 -14.58
N PRO A 110 -3.10 5.05 -14.47
CA PRO A 110 -3.26 3.95 -13.53
C PRO A 110 -2.20 2.83 -13.69
N GLU A 111 -1.61 2.70 -14.88
CA GLU A 111 -0.53 1.76 -15.20
C GLU A 111 0.72 1.95 -14.33
N PHE A 112 0.99 3.15 -13.83
CA PHE A 112 2.16 3.44 -12.98
C PHE A 112 1.87 3.37 -11.48
N VAL A 113 0.61 3.15 -11.05
CA VAL A 113 0.26 3.17 -9.62
C VAL A 113 1.04 2.11 -8.85
N GLU A 114 1.22 0.93 -9.43
CA GLU A 114 1.99 -0.16 -8.82
C GLU A 114 3.47 0.19 -8.67
N SER A 115 4.12 0.65 -9.73
CA SER A 115 5.55 0.98 -9.70
C SER A 115 5.84 2.16 -8.78
N VAL A 116 5.07 3.25 -8.87
CA VAL A 116 5.29 4.44 -8.04
C VAL A 116 5.05 4.17 -6.55
N SER A 117 4.03 3.36 -6.21
CA SER A 117 3.78 2.99 -4.81
C SER A 117 4.93 2.15 -4.26
N ARG A 118 5.50 1.24 -5.09
CA ARG A 118 6.67 0.44 -4.72
C ARG A 118 7.91 1.31 -4.49
N GLU A 119 8.17 2.27 -5.37
CA GLU A 119 9.35 3.14 -5.23
C GLU A 119 9.25 4.06 -4.01
N LEU A 120 8.07 4.62 -3.73
CA LEU A 120 7.84 5.40 -2.51
C LEU A 120 8.06 4.55 -1.25
N TRP A 121 7.61 3.30 -1.27
CA TRP A 121 7.89 2.35 -0.21
C TRP A 121 9.39 2.07 -0.05
N MET A 122 10.09 1.73 -1.13
CA MET A 122 11.52 1.42 -1.13
C MET A 122 12.34 2.57 -0.56
N ARG A 123 11.96 3.81 -0.85
CA ARG A 123 12.60 5.00 -0.27
C ARG A 123 12.58 4.97 1.26
N ILE A 124 11.42 4.79 1.88
CA ILE A 124 11.35 4.80 3.35
C ILE A 124 11.97 3.53 3.94
N TRP A 125 11.46 2.38 3.51
CA TRP A 125 11.61 1.12 4.24
C TRP A 125 12.67 0.20 3.64
N SER A 126 13.49 0.70 2.72
CA SER A 126 14.71 0.04 2.26
C SER A 126 15.90 1.00 2.25
N GLU A 127 15.68 2.27 1.88
CA GLU A 127 16.73 3.27 1.69
C GLU A 127 16.83 4.31 2.82
N ASP A 128 15.89 4.36 3.77
CA ASP A 128 15.80 5.41 4.82
C ASP A 128 15.79 6.84 4.24
N LYS A 129 15.02 7.04 3.17
CA LYS A 129 14.86 8.28 2.42
C LYS A 129 13.48 8.92 2.59
N ASP A 130 13.41 10.19 2.20
CA ASP A 130 12.22 11.00 2.25
C ASP A 130 11.15 10.66 1.20
N ILE A 131 9.88 10.95 1.50
CA ILE A 131 8.73 10.87 0.56
C ILE A 131 7.78 12.08 0.69
N THR A 132 8.16 13.14 1.40
CA THR A 132 7.29 14.31 1.61
C THR A 132 7.62 15.46 0.69
N GLU A 133 8.89 15.56 0.28
CA GLU A 133 9.40 16.65 -0.55
C GLU A 133 9.17 16.41 -2.05
N PRO A 134 8.99 17.47 -2.85
CA PRO A 134 8.81 17.37 -4.30
C PRO A 134 9.89 16.54 -5.01
N GLU A 135 11.16 16.76 -4.69
CA GLU A 135 12.30 16.07 -5.30
C GLU A 135 12.27 14.57 -4.99
N SER A 136 11.84 14.21 -3.77
CA SER A 136 11.67 12.80 -3.37
C SER A 136 10.61 12.08 -4.19
N LEU A 137 9.50 12.77 -4.49
CA LEU A 137 8.42 12.22 -5.31
C LEU A 137 8.84 12.05 -6.77
N LEU A 138 9.63 13.00 -7.29
CA LEU A 138 10.18 12.92 -8.66
C LEU A 138 11.19 11.78 -8.80
N GLU A 139 12.10 11.60 -7.84
CA GLU A 139 13.05 10.47 -7.86
C GLU A 139 12.31 9.12 -7.82
N ALA A 140 11.24 9.01 -7.01
CA ALA A 140 10.40 7.81 -6.99
C ALA A 140 9.67 7.60 -8.33
N ALA A 141 9.18 8.66 -8.95
CA ALA A 141 8.50 8.61 -10.24
C ALA A 141 9.43 8.16 -11.37
N GLU A 142 10.66 8.68 -11.39
CA GLU A 142 11.69 8.32 -12.35
C GLU A 142 12.04 6.83 -12.25
N LYS A 143 12.35 6.32 -11.04
CA LYS A 143 12.60 4.90 -10.82
C LYS A 143 11.40 4.02 -11.20
N ALA A 144 10.20 4.54 -11.04
CA ALA A 144 8.95 3.87 -11.41
C ALA A 144 8.68 3.86 -12.93
N GLY A 145 9.54 4.47 -13.73
CA GLY A 145 9.44 4.55 -15.19
C GLY A 145 8.55 5.68 -15.72
N ILE A 146 8.17 6.65 -14.88
CA ILE A 146 7.36 7.80 -15.29
C ILE A 146 8.28 8.83 -15.97
N PRO A 147 8.01 9.25 -17.23
CA PRO A 147 8.78 10.28 -17.89
C PRO A 147 8.81 11.59 -17.10
N GLU A 148 9.96 12.28 -17.08
CA GLU A 148 10.21 13.46 -16.24
C GLU A 148 9.14 14.56 -16.40
N ASP A 149 8.78 14.91 -17.64
CA ASP A 149 7.76 15.94 -17.91
C ASP A 149 6.38 15.54 -17.37
N LEU A 150 6.05 14.25 -17.46
CA LEU A 150 4.82 13.72 -16.89
C LEU A 150 4.87 13.73 -15.36
N ALA A 151 6.00 13.33 -14.76
CA ALA A 151 6.19 13.36 -13.31
C ALA A 151 6.03 14.78 -12.75
N LYS A 152 6.63 15.79 -13.40
CA LYS A 152 6.48 17.21 -13.03
C LYS A 152 5.03 17.68 -13.15
N LYS A 153 4.33 17.29 -14.22
CA LYS A 153 2.90 17.61 -14.40
C LYS A 153 2.05 17.01 -13.28
N LEU A 154 2.24 15.72 -12.99
CA LEU A 154 1.54 15.02 -11.90
C LEU A 154 1.84 15.65 -10.54
N LEU A 155 3.11 15.97 -10.27
CA LEU A 155 3.54 16.64 -9.05
C LEU A 155 2.85 18.00 -8.87
N SER A 156 2.76 18.79 -9.93
CA SER A 156 2.08 20.10 -9.86
C SER A 156 0.59 19.98 -9.50
N SER A 157 -0.03 18.84 -9.83
CA SER A 157 -1.44 18.59 -9.56
C SER A 157 -1.76 18.14 -8.13
N ILE A 158 -0.79 17.77 -7.30
CA ILE A 158 -1.07 17.15 -5.98
C ILE A 158 -1.77 18.12 -5.00
N THR A 159 -1.65 19.43 -5.23
CA THR A 159 -2.30 20.46 -4.42
C THR A 159 -3.67 20.88 -4.96
N SER A 160 -4.05 20.40 -6.14
CA SER A 160 -5.33 20.70 -6.79
C SER A 160 -6.54 20.20 -5.96
N PRO A 161 -7.69 20.89 -6.01
CA PRO A 161 -8.92 20.40 -5.41
C PRO A 161 -9.31 19.00 -5.89
N GLU A 162 -9.09 18.70 -7.16
CA GLU A 162 -9.47 17.44 -7.80
C GLU A 162 -8.73 16.26 -7.17
N VAL A 163 -7.41 16.34 -7.04
CA VAL A 163 -6.59 15.26 -6.43
C VAL A 163 -6.89 15.12 -4.94
N LYS A 164 -7.07 16.24 -4.23
CA LYS A 164 -7.44 16.24 -2.80
C LYS A 164 -8.79 15.56 -2.57
N ASN A 165 -9.78 15.91 -3.36
CA ASN A 165 -11.12 15.34 -3.28
C ASN A 165 -11.09 13.85 -3.63
N LYS A 166 -10.32 13.45 -4.65
CA LYS A 166 -10.20 12.03 -5.02
C LYS A 166 -9.59 11.18 -3.92
N LEU A 167 -8.54 11.64 -3.25
CA LEU A 167 -7.96 10.91 -2.11
C LEU A 167 -8.96 10.80 -0.95
N LYS A 168 -9.74 11.87 -0.71
CA LYS A 168 -10.81 11.86 0.30
C LYS A 168 -11.90 10.84 -0.06
N GLU A 169 -12.39 10.82 -1.30
CA GLU A 169 -13.39 9.85 -1.78
C GLU A 169 -12.89 8.41 -1.63
N ASN A 170 -11.64 8.12 -2.03
CA ASN A 170 -11.05 6.80 -1.88
C ASN A 170 -11.02 6.37 -0.41
N THR A 171 -10.69 7.31 0.49
CA THR A 171 -10.66 7.08 1.94
C THR A 171 -12.06 6.86 2.51
N GLU A 172 -13.06 7.64 2.06
CA GLU A 172 -14.46 7.50 2.48
C GLU A 172 -15.06 6.18 2.02
N LYS A 173 -14.79 5.77 0.78
CA LYS A 173 -15.20 4.45 0.28
C LYS A 173 -14.57 3.30 1.05
N ALA A 174 -13.31 3.43 1.47
CA ALA A 174 -12.68 2.42 2.35
C ALA A 174 -13.43 2.31 3.69
N LEU A 175 -13.82 3.45 4.29
CA LEU A 175 -14.59 3.48 5.53
C LEU A 175 -15.99 2.87 5.38
N GLU A 176 -16.66 3.07 4.24
CA GLU A 176 -17.94 2.44 3.91
C GLU A 176 -17.83 0.90 3.90
N TYR A 177 -16.68 0.35 3.47
CA TYR A 177 -16.37 -1.08 3.56
C TYR A 177 -15.96 -1.55 4.96
N GLY A 178 -15.97 -0.66 5.97
CA GLY A 178 -15.60 -0.98 7.35
C GLY A 178 -14.10 -0.99 7.61
N VAL A 179 -13.26 -0.44 6.70
CA VAL A 179 -11.82 -0.35 6.90
C VAL A 179 -11.52 0.52 8.13
N PHE A 180 -10.83 -0.05 9.11
CA PHE A 180 -10.44 0.62 10.36
C PHE A 180 -8.93 0.83 10.51
N GLY A 181 -8.15 0.33 9.57
CA GLY A 181 -6.70 0.44 9.58
C GLY A 181 -6.10 -0.09 8.29
N MET A 182 -4.78 -0.05 8.21
CA MET A 182 -4.07 -0.56 7.05
C MET A 182 -2.92 -1.49 7.45
N PRO A 183 -2.56 -2.45 6.58
CA PRO A 183 -3.22 -2.71 5.29
C PRO A 183 -4.61 -3.36 5.39
N SER A 184 -5.43 -3.10 4.38
CA SER A 184 -6.74 -3.76 4.22
C SER A 184 -6.99 -4.13 2.76
N ILE A 185 -7.59 -5.29 2.53
CA ILE A 185 -8.08 -5.77 1.24
C ILE A 185 -9.60 -5.85 1.33
N VAL A 186 -10.30 -5.27 0.36
CA VAL A 186 -11.74 -5.48 0.15
C VAL A 186 -11.91 -6.33 -1.09
N ALA A 187 -12.24 -7.61 -0.92
CA ALA A 187 -12.46 -8.54 -2.01
C ALA A 187 -13.96 -8.66 -2.32
N HIS A 188 -14.34 -8.51 -3.58
CA HIS A 188 -15.71 -8.65 -4.04
C HIS A 188 -15.97 -10.11 -4.44
N ILE A 189 -16.44 -10.91 -3.49
CA ILE A 189 -16.66 -12.35 -3.65
C ILE A 189 -18.17 -12.58 -3.81
N ASN A 190 -18.58 -13.14 -4.95
CA ASN A 190 -20.00 -13.27 -5.31
C ASN A 190 -20.75 -11.93 -5.19
N ASP A 191 -20.15 -10.86 -5.73
CA ASP A 191 -20.64 -9.48 -5.70
C ASP A 191 -20.82 -8.85 -4.31
N LYS A 192 -20.33 -9.52 -3.25
CA LYS A 192 -20.34 -9.00 -1.88
C LYS A 192 -18.95 -8.54 -1.47
N PRO A 193 -18.81 -7.32 -0.89
CA PRO A 193 -17.54 -6.86 -0.36
C PRO A 193 -17.21 -7.60 0.95
N GLU A 194 -16.06 -8.27 0.97
CA GLU A 194 -15.50 -8.94 2.14
C GLU A 194 -14.20 -8.25 2.54
N LEU A 195 -14.12 -7.78 3.79
CA LEU A 195 -12.96 -7.05 4.32
C LEU A 195 -11.96 -8.00 4.99
N PHE A 196 -10.69 -7.90 4.59
CA PHE A 196 -9.56 -8.57 5.20
C PHE A 196 -8.55 -7.55 5.70
N PHE A 197 -8.36 -7.50 7.02
CA PHE A 197 -7.39 -6.61 7.66
C PHE A 197 -6.08 -7.35 7.98
N GLY A 198 -4.95 -6.76 7.59
CA GLY A 198 -3.61 -7.26 7.87
C GLY A 198 -2.90 -7.95 6.70
N SER A 199 -1.60 -8.24 6.90
CA SER A 199 -0.73 -8.90 5.91
C SER A 199 -0.71 -10.44 6.01
N ASP A 200 -1.56 -10.99 6.88
CA ASP A 200 -1.61 -12.38 7.30
C ASP A 200 -2.90 -13.10 6.87
N ARG A 201 -3.72 -12.45 6.01
CA ARG A 201 -5.03 -12.96 5.56
C ARG A 201 -5.03 -13.61 4.19
N PHE A 202 -3.88 -13.73 3.54
CA PHE A 202 -3.78 -14.27 2.19
C PHE A 202 -4.29 -15.69 2.04
N GLU A 203 -4.01 -16.56 3.00
CA GLU A 203 -4.44 -17.96 2.94
C GLU A 203 -5.97 -18.07 3.03
N LEU A 204 -6.58 -17.28 3.92
CA LEU A 204 -8.04 -17.19 4.04
C LEU A 204 -8.67 -16.56 2.78
N LEU A 205 -8.07 -15.49 2.26
CA LEU A 205 -8.49 -14.88 1.00
C LEU A 205 -8.42 -15.91 -0.15
N ALA A 206 -7.32 -16.65 -0.26
CA ALA A 206 -7.17 -17.70 -1.27
C ALA A 206 -8.27 -18.75 -1.15
N HIS A 207 -8.52 -19.25 0.06
CA HIS A 207 -9.59 -20.22 0.33
C HIS A 207 -10.96 -19.72 -0.15
N LEU A 208 -11.33 -18.48 0.19
CA LEU A 208 -12.62 -17.90 -0.19
C LEU A 208 -12.73 -17.60 -1.69
N LEU A 209 -11.60 -17.39 -2.37
CA LEU A 209 -11.54 -17.24 -3.83
C LEU A 209 -11.50 -18.58 -4.58
N GLY A 210 -11.52 -19.72 -3.87
CA GLY A 210 -11.30 -21.04 -4.46
C GLY A 210 -9.90 -21.21 -5.07
N GLN A 211 -8.93 -20.47 -4.53
CA GLN A 211 -7.53 -20.46 -4.94
C GLN A 211 -6.65 -21.15 -3.88
N TYR A 212 -5.42 -21.47 -4.27
CA TYR A 212 -4.44 -22.04 -3.34
C TYR A 212 -3.26 -21.11 -3.17
N LEU A 213 -2.73 -21.07 -1.94
CA LEU A 213 -1.48 -20.40 -1.65
C LEU A 213 -0.32 -21.29 -2.13
N THR A 214 0.50 -20.79 -3.05
CA THR A 214 1.68 -21.53 -3.50
C THR A 214 2.91 -20.96 -2.81
N ILE A 215 3.35 -21.60 -1.73
CA ILE A 215 4.53 -21.20 -0.94
C ILE A 215 5.79 -21.05 -1.82
N ARG A 216 5.90 -21.83 -2.90
CA ARG A 216 7.03 -21.74 -3.86
C ARG A 216 7.12 -20.42 -4.63
N LEU A 217 6.03 -19.66 -4.77
CA LEU A 217 6.07 -18.34 -5.42
C LEU A 217 6.67 -17.25 -4.53
N LEU A 218 6.89 -17.53 -3.24
CA LEU A 218 7.69 -16.66 -2.37
C LEU A 218 9.16 -16.62 -2.79
N LEU A 219 9.64 -17.59 -3.58
CA LEU A 219 11.05 -17.77 -3.97
C LEU A 219 11.40 -17.21 -5.36
N LEU A 220 10.43 -16.75 -6.16
CA LEU A 220 10.63 -16.49 -7.60
C LEU A 220 10.66 -15.01 -8.02
N TYR A 221 10.63 -14.06 -7.10
CA TYR A 221 10.74 -12.62 -7.44
C TYR A 221 11.83 -11.95 -6.61
N VAL A 222 13.09 -12.30 -6.94
CA VAL A 222 14.29 -11.52 -6.66
C VAL A 222 14.93 -11.20 -8.01
N ALA A 223 14.31 -10.32 -8.78
CA ALA A 223 14.90 -9.61 -9.92
C ALA A 223 13.77 -8.81 -10.58
N LEU A 224 13.66 -7.53 -10.22
CA LEU A 224 13.31 -6.39 -11.05
C LEU A 224 13.43 -5.16 -10.15
#